data_AF-A0A0W7YQF9-F1
#
_entry.id   AF-A0A0W7YQF9-F1
#
_cell.length_a   1.000
_cell.length_b   1.000
_cell.length_c   1.000
_cell.angle_alpha   90.00
_cell.angle_beta   90.00
_cell.angle_gamma   90.00
#
_symmetry.space_group_name_H-M   'P 1'
#
loop_
_entity.id
_entity.type
_entity.pdbx_description
1 polymer ?
#
loop_
_entity_poly.entity_id
_entity_poly.type
_entity_poly.pdbx_seq_one_letter_code
_entity_poly.pdbx_strand_id
1 'polypeptide(L)'
;MKRILQIFFLFMCLIVVISLLIVQRQPLTTATSTNSPTPYAEELGQKLQTTDFTKKVLQAIREVGYAPDSTVGYLIDSPEHQVITIQLHNGEEIDVSTESEIQSIIDELARKNNIPLFMVNVQLIEAK
;
A
#
# COMPACT_ATOMS: atom_id res chain seq x y z
N MET A 1 24.12 55.25 -29.12
CA MET A 1 24.50 53.86 -28.74
C MET A 1 24.76 53.68 -27.23
N LYS A 2 25.60 54.50 -26.56
CA LYS A 2 25.87 54.38 -25.11
C LYS A 2 24.64 54.38 -24.19
N ARG A 3 23.65 55.26 -24.43
CA ARG A 3 22.41 55.32 -23.62
C ARG A 3 21.52 54.08 -23.78
N ILE A 4 21.46 53.52 -24.98
CA ILE A 4 20.68 52.30 -25.26
C ILE A 4 21.31 51.09 -24.56
N LEU A 5 22.65 51.01 -24.58
CA LEU A 5 23.39 49.96 -23.86
C LEU A 5 23.22 50.06 -22.34
N GLN A 6 23.19 51.28 -21.79
CA GLN A 6 22.93 51.51 -20.36
C GLN A 6 21.50 51.10 -19.96
N ILE A 7 20.50 51.42 -20.79
CA ILE A 7 19.10 51.01 -20.54
C ILE A 7 18.97 49.48 -20.61
N PHE A 8 19.60 48.85 -21.59
CA PHE A 8 19.60 47.39 -21.71
C PHE A 8 20.25 46.71 -20.49
N PHE A 9 21.37 47.25 -20.02
CA PHE A 9 22.06 46.74 -18.83
C PHE A 9 21.21 46.87 -17.56
N LEU A 10 20.54 48.01 -17.38
CA LEU A 10 19.62 48.22 -16.25
C LEU A 10 18.42 47.27 -16.30
N PHE A 11 17.89 47.01 -17.50
CA PHE A 11 16.78 46.08 -17.69
C PHE A 11 17.18 44.63 -17.35
N MET A 12 18.39 44.20 -17.75
CA MET A 12 18.92 42.88 -17.38
C MET A 12 19.11 42.74 -15.86
N CYS A 13 19.67 43.76 -15.19
CA CYS A 13 19.78 43.77 -13.72
C CYS A 13 18.40 43.66 -13.04
N LEU A 14 17.39 44.36 -13.55
CA LEU A 14 16.04 44.32 -13.00
C LEU A 14 15.44 42.91 -13.07
N ILE A 15 15.62 42.21 -14.21
CA ILE A 15 15.13 40.83 -14.38
C ILE A 15 15.79 39.89 -13.38
N VAL A 16 17.09 40.02 -13.15
CA VAL A 16 17.85 39.19 -12.19
C VAL A 16 17.33 39.40 -10.76
N VAL A 17 17.10 40.66 -10.36
CA VAL A 17 16.56 40.98 -9.02
C VAL A 17 15.15 40.42 -8.83
N ILE A 18 14.27 40.56 -9.84
CA ILE A 18 12.91 39.99 -9.78
C ILE A 18 12.95 38.46 -9.69
N SER A 19 13.84 37.81 -10.45
CA SER A 19 14.00 36.36 -10.43
C SER A 19 14.48 35.85 -9.07
N LEU A 20 15.44 36.54 -8.45
CA LEU A 20 15.91 36.24 -7.08
C LEU A 20 14.80 36.40 -6.03
N LEU A 21 13.95 37.42 -6.15
CA LEU A 21 12.83 37.64 -5.24
C LEU A 21 11.75 36.55 -5.35
N ILE A 22 11.52 35.99 -6.55
CA ILE A 22 10.59 34.87 -6.74
C ILE A 22 11.13 33.59 -6.10
N VAL A 23 12.43 33.32 -6.23
CA VAL A 23 13.08 32.15 -5.59
C VAL A 23 12.99 32.23 -4.06
N GLN A 24 13.15 33.41 -3.46
CA GLN A 24 13.00 33.57 -2.00
C GLN A 24 11.55 33.45 -1.51
N ARG A 25 10.56 33.65 -2.39
CA ARG A 25 9.13 33.56 -2.05
C ARG A 25 8.49 32.24 -2.45
N GLN A 26 9.24 31.30 -3.01
CA GLN A 26 8.76 29.93 -3.03
C GLN A 26 8.55 29.52 -1.57
N PRO A 27 7.32 29.20 -1.15
CA PRO A 27 7.15 28.55 0.14
C PRO A 27 8.04 27.32 0.04
N LEU A 28 9.02 27.19 0.94
CA LEU A 28 9.59 25.88 1.18
C LEU A 28 8.37 24.99 1.37
N THR A 29 8.15 24.05 0.47
CA THR A 29 7.35 22.87 0.75
C THR A 29 8.10 22.20 1.90
N THR A 30 7.85 22.69 3.12
CA THR A 30 8.02 21.90 4.32
C THR A 30 7.20 20.67 4.03
N ALA A 31 7.88 19.58 3.64
CA ALA A 31 7.34 18.27 3.79
C ALA A 31 6.83 18.25 5.22
N THR A 32 5.51 18.29 5.36
CA THR A 32 4.88 18.16 6.65
C THR A 32 5.27 16.76 7.10
N SER A 33 6.37 16.66 7.84
CA SER A 33 6.61 15.53 8.73
C SER A 33 5.58 15.70 9.83
N THR A 34 4.34 15.36 9.48
CA THR A 34 3.29 15.15 10.44
C THR A 34 3.74 13.90 11.18
N ASN A 35 4.38 14.07 12.34
CA ASN A 35 4.48 13.03 13.35
C ASN A 35 3.08 12.75 13.95
N SER A 36 2.07 12.60 13.10
CA SER A 36 0.83 11.95 13.45
C SER A 36 1.13 10.46 13.53
N PRO A 37 0.66 9.74 14.58
CA PRO A 37 0.72 8.30 14.59
C PRO A 37 0.17 7.77 13.27
N THR A 38 0.93 6.94 12.58
CA THR A 38 0.47 6.32 11.34
C THR A 38 -0.77 5.49 11.69
N PRO A 39 -1.90 5.63 10.97
CA PRO A 39 -3.09 4.83 11.26
C PRO A 39 -2.74 3.34 11.22
N TYR A 40 -3.27 2.55 12.16
CA TYR A 40 -2.99 1.11 12.27
C TYR A 40 -3.06 0.36 10.93
N ALA A 41 -4.09 0.67 10.12
CA ALA A 41 -4.28 0.06 8.80
C ALA A 41 -3.12 0.34 7.83
N GLU A 42 -2.51 1.52 7.90
CA GLU A 42 -1.36 1.89 7.07
C GLU A 42 -0.10 1.18 7.53
N GLU A 43 0.15 1.09 8.85
CA GLU A 43 1.29 0.34 9.39
C GLU A 43 1.21 -1.15 9.03
N LEU A 44 0.02 -1.76 9.21
CA LEU A 44 -0.20 -3.15 8.84
C LEU A 44 -0.13 -3.34 7.33
N GLY A 45 -0.69 -2.42 6.54
CA GLY A 45 -0.60 -2.43 5.08
C GLY A 45 0.85 -2.42 4.59
N GLN A 46 1.69 -1.55 5.14
CA GLN A 46 3.13 -1.52 4.85
C GLN A 46 3.82 -2.82 5.25
N LYS A 47 3.45 -3.39 6.40
CA LYS A 47 4.00 -4.69 6.85
C LYS A 47 3.63 -5.82 5.90
N LEU A 48 2.39 -5.87 5.41
CA LEU A 48 1.94 -6.88 4.45
C LEU A 48 2.74 -6.80 3.14
N GLN A 49 3.03 -5.60 2.67
CA GLN A 49 3.83 -5.37 1.46
C GLN A 49 5.30 -5.74 1.67
N THR A 50 5.94 -5.21 2.72
CA THR A 50 7.37 -5.43 2.98
C THR A 50 7.72 -6.87 3.30
N THR A 51 6.78 -7.66 3.80
CA THR A 51 6.96 -9.10 4.07
C THR A 51 6.56 -10.01 2.91
N ASP A 52 6.10 -9.45 1.78
CA ASP A 52 5.51 -10.18 0.66
C ASP A 52 4.39 -11.15 1.11
N PHE A 53 3.62 -10.76 2.14
CA PHE A 53 2.70 -11.67 2.82
C PHE A 53 1.64 -12.21 1.86
N THR A 54 1.03 -11.36 1.05
CA THR A 54 0.02 -11.75 0.05
C THR A 54 0.57 -12.83 -0.90
N LYS A 55 1.81 -12.68 -1.35
CA LYS A 55 2.44 -13.66 -2.25
C LYS A 55 2.64 -15.00 -1.54
N LYS A 56 3.09 -14.99 -0.29
CA LYS A 56 3.29 -16.19 0.53
C LYS A 56 1.96 -16.91 0.80
N VAL A 57 0.90 -16.17 1.10
CA VAL A 57 -0.46 -16.72 1.29
C VAL A 57 -0.93 -17.42 0.01
N LEU A 58 -0.90 -16.72 -1.14
CA LEU A 58 -1.32 -17.31 -2.41
C LEU A 58 -0.50 -18.54 -2.80
N GLN A 59 0.81 -18.53 -2.52
CA GLN A 59 1.67 -19.68 -2.78
C GLN A 59 1.32 -20.87 -1.89
N ALA A 60 1.18 -20.67 -0.58
CA ALA A 60 0.85 -21.75 0.35
C ALA A 60 -0.51 -22.37 0.07
N ILE A 61 -1.51 -21.56 -0.27
CA ILE A 61 -2.85 -22.03 -0.67
C ILE A 61 -2.77 -22.88 -1.95
N ARG A 62 -1.90 -22.52 -2.91
CA ARG A 62 -1.68 -23.34 -4.12
C ARG A 62 -0.93 -24.65 -3.85
N GLU A 63 0.01 -24.64 -2.91
CA GLU A 63 0.80 -25.82 -2.54
C GLU A 63 -0.06 -26.93 -1.92
N VAL A 64 -1.17 -26.58 -1.25
CA VAL A 64 -2.14 -27.55 -0.71
C VAL A 64 -3.22 -27.97 -1.73
N GLY A 65 -3.22 -27.40 -2.93
CA GLY A 65 -4.07 -27.83 -4.04
C GLY A 65 -5.25 -26.93 -4.39
N TYR A 66 -5.44 -25.81 -3.69
CA TYR A 66 -6.48 -24.84 -4.04
C TYR A 66 -6.05 -23.91 -5.18
N ALA A 67 -7.03 -23.36 -5.90
CA ALA A 67 -6.81 -22.42 -6.99
C ALA A 67 -7.28 -21.00 -6.63
N PRO A 68 -6.54 -20.24 -5.80
CA PRO A 68 -6.92 -18.89 -5.46
C PRO A 68 -6.75 -17.95 -6.66
N ASP A 69 -7.58 -16.92 -6.69
CA ASP A 69 -7.39 -15.79 -7.57
C ASP A 69 -6.00 -15.15 -7.38
N SER A 70 -5.58 -14.34 -8.33
CA SER A 70 -4.31 -13.62 -8.23
C SER A 70 -4.35 -12.48 -7.22
N THR A 71 -5.52 -12.18 -6.65
CA THR A 71 -5.73 -11.10 -5.69
C THR A 71 -6.22 -11.62 -4.34
N VAL A 72 -5.96 -10.84 -3.29
CA VAL A 72 -6.43 -11.07 -1.93
C VAL A 72 -7.03 -9.76 -1.42
N GLY A 73 -8.24 -9.84 -0.86
CA GLY A 73 -8.89 -8.70 -0.23
C GLY A 73 -8.45 -8.57 1.23
N TYR A 74 -8.23 -7.33 1.69
CA TYR A 74 -7.97 -7.03 3.09
C TYR A 74 -8.96 -5.98 3.58
N LEU A 75 -9.57 -6.24 4.74
CA LEU A 75 -10.31 -5.26 5.51
C LEU A 75 -9.60 -5.10 6.86
N ILE A 76 -9.02 -3.93 7.11
CA ILE A 76 -8.28 -3.64 8.35
C ILE A 76 -8.98 -2.48 9.04
N ASP A 77 -9.83 -2.80 10.01
CA ASP A 77 -10.57 -1.81 10.80
C ASP A 77 -9.84 -1.55 12.13
N SER A 78 -9.53 -2.61 12.87
CA SER A 78 -8.82 -2.53 14.15
C SER A 78 -7.96 -3.78 14.40
N PRO A 79 -7.07 -3.78 15.41
CA PRO A 79 -6.27 -4.97 15.75
C PRO A 79 -7.08 -6.22 16.07
N GLU A 80 -8.32 -6.06 16.54
CA GLU A 80 -9.24 -7.17 16.85
C GLU A 80 -10.21 -7.48 15.70
N HIS A 81 -10.30 -6.59 14.71
CA HIS A 81 -11.22 -6.72 13.58
C HIS A 81 -10.48 -6.50 12.26
N GLN A 82 -9.90 -7.58 11.76
CA GLN A 82 -9.23 -7.62 10.48
C GLN A 82 -9.58 -8.90 9.73
N VAL A 83 -9.95 -8.76 8.45
CA VAL A 83 -10.42 -9.85 7.61
C VAL A 83 -9.53 -9.95 6.37
N ILE A 84 -9.14 -11.17 6.03
CA ILE A 84 -8.49 -11.51 4.77
C ILE A 84 -9.48 -12.32 3.92
N THR A 85 -9.77 -11.83 2.72
CA THR A 85 -10.69 -12.49 1.79
C THR A 85 -9.91 -13.17 0.68
N ILE A 86 -10.07 -14.49 0.58
CA ILE A 86 -9.49 -15.32 -0.46
C ILE A 86 -10.60 -15.72 -1.43
N GLN A 87 -10.43 -15.38 -2.70
CA GLN A 87 -11.32 -15.86 -3.76
C GLN A 87 -10.73 -17.12 -4.37
N LEU A 88 -11.50 -18.20 -4.47
CA LEU A 88 -11.09 -19.46 -5.08
C LEU A 88 -11.84 -19.67 -6.39
N HIS A 89 -11.09 -19.99 -7.44
CA HIS A 89 -11.63 -20.50 -8.70
C HIS A 89 -11.97 -21.97 -8.56
N ASN A 90 -13.13 -22.40 -9.05
CA ASN A 90 -13.54 -23.80 -9.22
C ASN A 90 -13.03 -24.76 -8.11
N GLY A 91 -13.74 -24.80 -6.99
CA GLY A 91 -13.58 -25.82 -5.95
C GLY A 91 -14.83 -26.70 -5.85
N GLU A 92 -14.69 -27.90 -5.29
CA GLU A 92 -15.84 -28.54 -4.64
C GLU A 92 -16.40 -27.57 -3.59
N GLU A 93 -17.72 -27.62 -3.39
CA GLU A 93 -18.49 -26.76 -2.50
C GLU A 93 -17.68 -26.28 -1.28
N ILE A 94 -17.57 -24.96 -1.08
CA ILE A 94 -16.83 -24.42 0.09
C ILE A 94 -17.54 -24.91 1.34
N ASP A 95 -16.94 -25.89 1.99
CA ASP A 95 -17.39 -26.38 3.27
C ASP A 95 -16.60 -25.71 4.41
N VAL A 96 -17.08 -25.90 5.63
CA VAL A 96 -16.42 -25.38 6.85
C VAL A 96 -14.98 -25.92 6.97
N SER A 97 -14.69 -27.09 6.38
CA SER A 97 -13.35 -27.67 6.37
C SER A 97 -12.37 -26.81 5.55
N THR A 98 -12.80 -26.33 4.38
CA THR A 98 -11.98 -25.50 3.48
C THR A 98 -11.60 -24.17 4.12
N GLU A 99 -12.56 -23.46 4.73
CA GLU A 99 -12.28 -22.20 5.44
C GLU A 99 -11.33 -22.42 6.63
N SER A 100 -11.53 -23.50 7.39
CA SER A 100 -10.68 -23.85 8.54
C SER A 100 -9.25 -24.22 8.15
N GLU A 101 -9.09 -24.91 7.02
CA GLU A 101 -7.77 -25.25 6.49
C GLU A 101 -7.02 -23.99 6.02
N ILE A 102 -7.68 -23.12 5.26
CA ILE A 102 -7.10 -21.86 4.80
C ILE A 102 -6.80 -20.92 5.98
N GLN A 103 -7.66 -20.87 7.00
CA GLN A 103 -7.40 -20.18 8.28
C GLN A 103 -6.11 -20.67 8.93
N SER A 104 -5.91 -21.99 9.01
CA SER A 104 -4.72 -22.59 9.62
C SER A 104 -3.44 -22.21 8.88
N ILE A 105 -3.48 -22.23 7.54
CA ILE A 105 -2.35 -21.82 6.68
C ILE A 105 -1.99 -20.35 6.91
N ILE A 106 -2.99 -19.47 6.87
CA ILE A 106 -2.79 -18.02 7.03
C ILE A 106 -2.29 -17.70 8.44
N ASP A 107 -2.83 -18.35 9.47
CA ASP A 107 -2.40 -18.22 10.85
C ASP A 107 -0.93 -18.61 11.06
N GLU A 108 -0.50 -19.73 10.47
CA GLU A 108 0.90 -20.15 10.52
C GLU A 108 1.82 -19.12 9.88
N LEU A 109 1.46 -18.66 8.68
CA LEU A 109 2.21 -17.61 7.98
C LEU A 109 2.23 -16.31 8.77
N ALA A 110 1.11 -15.89 9.36
CA ALA A 110 1.02 -14.67 10.15
C ALA A 110 1.96 -14.74 11.36
N ARG A 111 1.91 -15.85 12.12
CA ARG A 111 2.84 -16.09 13.24
C ARG A 111 4.30 -16.07 12.80
N LYS A 112 4.64 -16.76 11.72
CA LYS A 112 6.01 -16.84 11.18
C LYS A 112 6.58 -15.49 10.73
N ASN A 113 5.72 -14.58 10.27
CA ASN A 113 6.13 -13.25 9.79
C ASN A 113 5.82 -12.14 10.82
N ASN A 114 5.46 -12.51 12.06
CA ASN A 114 5.05 -11.59 13.14
C ASN A 114 3.90 -10.64 12.75
N ILE A 115 2.99 -11.09 11.89
CA ILE A 115 1.81 -10.33 11.45
C ILE A 115 0.63 -10.68 12.37
N PRO A 116 -0.23 -9.71 12.75
CA PRO A 116 -1.47 -10.00 13.47
C PRO A 116 -2.35 -11.01 12.72
N LEU A 117 -3.12 -11.81 13.46
CA LEU A 117 -3.99 -12.83 12.89
C LEU A 117 -5.20 -12.21 12.19
N PHE A 118 -5.65 -12.82 11.10
CA PHE A 118 -6.82 -12.37 10.35
C PHE A 118 -7.96 -13.37 10.52
N MET A 119 -9.20 -12.87 10.54
CA MET A 119 -10.35 -13.72 10.23
C MET A 119 -10.34 -14.01 8.73
N VAL A 120 -10.37 -15.29 8.36
CA VAL A 120 -10.42 -15.70 6.96
C VAL A 120 -11.86 -15.69 6.47
N ASN A 121 -12.06 -15.18 5.26
CA ASN A 121 -13.31 -15.28 4.52
C ASN A 121 -12.99 -15.87 3.15
N VAL A 122 -13.60 -17.01 2.81
CA VAL A 122 -13.35 -17.69 1.52
C VAL A 122 -14.57 -17.51 0.63
N GLN A 123 -14.35 -17.06 -0.61
CA GLN A 123 -15.41 -16.82 -1.59
C GLN A 123 -15.15 -17.66 -2.83
N LEU A 124 -16.20 -18.31 -3.35
CA LEU A 124 -16.10 -19.01 -4.63
C LEU A 124 -16.40 -18.02 -5.76
N ILE A 125 -15.58 -18.04 -6.79
CA ILE A 125 -15.84 -17.31 -8.03
C ILE A 125 -16.05 -18.31 -9.16
N GLU A 126 -17.15 -18.14 -9.89
CA GLU A 126 -17.43 -18.93 -11.08
C GLU A 126 -16.43 -18.57 -12.18
N ALA A 127 -15.85 -19.60 -12.81
CA ALA A 127 -15.05 -19.40 -14.00
C ALA A 127 -15.97 -18.91 -15.15
N LYS A 128 -15.69 -17.72 -15.68
CA LYS A 128 -16.41 -17.13 -16.81
C LYS A 128 -16.05 -17.77 -18.15
#